data_AF-A0AAD9J2K9-F1
#
_entry.id   AF-A0AAD9J2K9-F1
#
_cell.length_a   1.000
_cell.length_b   1.000
_cell.length_c   1.000
_cell.angle_alpha   90.00
_cell.angle_beta   90.00
_cell.angle_gamma   90.00
#
_symmetry.space_group_name_H-M   'P 1'
#
loop_
_entity.id
_entity.type
_entity.pdbx_description
1 polymer ?
#
loop_
_entity_poly.entity_id
_entity_poly.type
_entity_poly.pdbx_seq_one_letter_code
_entity_poly.pdbx_strand_id
1 'polypeptide(L)' 'MFSSRAKLLYTGTRRFQFDGLNSLQYKVAHIKEMPLYTHLLVDIGRPPRGF' A
#
# COMPACT_ATOMS: atom_id res chain seq x y z
N MET A 1 27.64 5.61 7.64
CA MET A 1 26.68 4.83 6.83
C MET A 1 25.42 4.61 7.68
N PHE A 2 24.25 5.11 7.29
CA PHE A 2 23.03 4.92 8.09
C PHE A 2 22.59 3.45 8.06
N SER A 3 22.20 2.91 9.23
CA SER A 3 21.63 1.58 9.33
C SER A 3 20.30 1.49 8.57
N SER A 4 19.93 0.28 8.12
CA SER A 4 18.66 0.05 7.41
C SER A 4 17.45 0.55 8.21
N ARG A 5 17.48 0.39 9.54
CA ARG A 5 16.47 0.93 10.47
C ARG A 5 16.35 2.46 10.36
N ALA A 6 17.47 3.18 10.42
CA ALA A 6 17.46 4.64 10.35
C ALA A 6 16.97 5.14 8.97
N LYS A 7 17.31 4.42 7.90
CA LYS A 7 16.83 4.73 6.54
C LYS A 7 15.32 4.57 6.40
N LEU A 8 14.75 3.46 6.91
CA LEU A 8 13.30 3.22 6.86
C LEU A 8 12.53 4.25 7.68
N LEU A 9 13.01 4.59 8.88
CA LEU A 9 12.39 5.62 9.71
C LEU A 9 12.39 6.98 8.98
N TYR A 10 13.54 7.39 8.45
CA TYR A 10 13.65 8.66 7.72
C TYR A 10 12.72 8.73 6.51
N THR A 11 12.68 7.69 5.67
CA THR A 11 11.80 7.65 4.50
C THR A 11 10.33 7.64 4.90
N GLY A 12 9.96 6.84 5.91
CA GLY A 12 8.59 6.78 6.42
C GLY A 12 8.11 8.13 6.97
N THR A 13 8.92 8.79 7.81
CA THR A 13 8.60 10.13 8.35
C THR A 13 8.48 11.19 7.27
N ARG A 14 9.16 11.05 6.13
CA ARG A 14 8.99 11.99 5.01
C ARG A 14 7.75 11.71 4.17
N ARG A 15 7.39 10.45 3.98
CA ARG A 15 6.33 10.05 3.03
C ARG A 15 4.93 9.97 3.63
N PHE A 16 4.78 9.77 4.94
CA PHE A 16 3.49 9.46 5.56
C PHE A 16 2.37 10.49 5.29
N GLN A 17 2.71 11.75 5.01
CA GLN A 17 1.72 12.80 4.72
C GLN A 17 1.11 12.69 3.32
N PHE A 18 1.80 12.05 2.37
CA PHE A 18 1.40 11.98 0.96
C PHE A 18 1.35 10.55 0.39
N ASP A 19 1.75 9.55 1.18
CA ASP A 19 1.76 8.14 0.83
C ASP A 19 0.96 7.35 1.87
N GLY A 20 -0.32 7.13 1.58
CA GLY A 20 -1.29 6.51 2.49
C GLY A 20 -2.70 6.51 1.94
N LEU A 21 -3.70 6.68 2.80
CA LEU A 21 -5.12 6.62 2.40
C LEU A 21 -5.48 7.71 1.38
N ASN A 22 -4.85 8.89 1.45
CA ASN A 22 -5.10 10.01 0.54
C ASN A 22 -4.57 9.78 -0.89
N SER A 23 -3.64 8.85 -1.07
CA SER A 23 -3.03 8.53 -2.36
C SER A 23 -3.38 7.12 -2.85
N LEU A 24 -4.20 6.38 -2.10
CA LEU A 24 -4.56 4.99 -2.39
C LEU A 24 -5.39 4.90 -3.68
N GLN A 25 -4.93 4.09 -4.63
CA GLN A 25 -5.63 3.80 -5.89
C GLN A 25 -5.81 2.29 -6.04
N TYR A 26 -7.04 1.86 -6.26
CA TYR A 26 -7.38 0.47 -6.53
C TYR A 26 -8.72 0.38 -7.27
N LYS A 27 -8.96 -0.75 -7.91
CA LYS A 27 -10.26 -1.08 -8.51
C LYS A 27 -10.75 -2.41 -7.95
N VAL A 28 -11.98 -2.44 -7.46
CA VAL A 28 -12.61 -3.70 -7.03
C VAL A 28 -12.95 -4.53 -8.26
N ALA A 29 -12.39 -5.73 -8.34
CA ALA A 29 -12.65 -6.68 -9.41
C ALA A 29 -13.78 -7.65 -9.04
N HIS A 30 -13.83 -8.10 -7.77
CA HIS A 30 -14.85 -9.02 -7.29
C HIS A 30 -15.08 -8.87 -5.79
N ILE A 31 -16.34 -8.97 -5.36
CA ILE A 31 -16.75 -9.04 -3.96
C ILE A 31 -17.47 -10.36 -3.75
N LYS A 32 -17.02 -11.17 -2.79
CA LYS A 32 -17.70 -12.41 -2.41
C LYS A 32 -17.91 -12.47 -0.91
N GLU A 33 -19.16 -12.61 -0.51
CA GLU A 33 -19.49 -12.93 0.87
C GLU A 33 -19.24 -14.42 1.12
N MET A 34 -18.47 -14.71 2.17
CA MET A 34 -18.22 -16.05 2.68
C MET A 34 -18.81 -16.12 4.09
N PRO A 35 -19.12 -17.33 4.61
CA PRO A 35 -19.80 -17.44 5.90
C PRO A 35 -19.11 -16.74 7.09
N LEU A 36 -17.78 -16.54 7.04
CA LEU A 36 -16.99 -15.96 8.12
C LEU A 36 -16.16 -14.73 7.72
N TYR A 37 -16.20 -14.32 6.45
CA TYR A 37 -15.41 -13.18 5.95
C TYR A 37 -15.94 -12.68 4.60
N THR A 38 -15.51 -11.50 4.19
CA THR A 38 -15.75 -10.99 2.83
C THR A 38 -14.45 -11.02 2.05
N HIS A 39 -14.47 -11.70 0.91
CA HIS A 39 -13.33 -11.74 -0.01
C HIS A 39 -13.42 -10.59 -1.01
N LEU A 40 -12.47 -9.65 -0.92
CA LEU A 40 -12.32 -8.55 -1.87
C LEU A 40 -11.14 -8.83 -2.80
N LEU A 41 -11.42 -9.07 -4.07
CA LEU A 41 -10.39 -9.12 -5.10
C LEU A 41 -10.23 -7.70 -5.67
N VAL A 42 -9.03 -7.15 -5.58
CA VAL A 42 -8.71 -5.78 -6.00
C VAL A 42 -7.52 -5.75 -6.95
N ASP A 43 -7.62 -4.90 -7.98
CA ASP A 43 -6.50 -4.49 -8.82
C ASP A 43 -5.84 -3.25 -8.21
N ILE A 44 -4.55 -3.34 -7.88
CA ILE A 44 -3.74 -2.26 -7.29
C ILE A 44 -2.77 -1.63 -8.29
N GLY A 45 -2.91 -1.95 -9.58
CA GLY A 45 -2.07 -1.43 -10.64
C GLY A 45 -0.70 -2.10 -10.73
N ARG A 46 0.26 -1.40 -11.34
CA ARG A 46 1.63 -1.90 -11.57
C ARG A 46 2.61 -1.28 -10.58
N PRO A 47 3.68 -1.99 -10.19
CA PRO A 47 4.74 -1.41 -9.39
C PRO A 47 5.33 -0.15 -10.07
N PRO A 48 5.64 0.90 -9.30
CA PRO A 48 6.34 2.07 -9.82
C PRO A 48 7.75 1.69 -10.32
N ARG A 49 8.26 2.39 -11.34
CA ARG A 49 9.61 2.16 -11.85
C ARG A 49 10.67 2.51 -10.80
N GLY A 50 11.64 1.62 -10.58
CA GLY A 50 12.80 1.88 -9.73
C GLY A 50 12.66 1.55 -8.24
N PHE A 51 11.73 0.66 -7.89
CA PHE A 51 11.75 -0.05 -6.61
C PHE A 51 12.72 -1.23 -6.63
#